data_AF-A0A3L7ZDB0-F1
#
_entry.id   AF-A0A3L7ZDB0-F1
#
_cell.length_a   1.000
_cell.length_b   1.000
_cell.length_c   1.000
_cell.angle_alpha   90.00
_cell.angle_beta   90.00
_cell.angle_gamma   90.00
#
_symmetry.space_group_name_H-M   'P 1'
#
loop_
_entity.id
_entity.type
_entity.pdbx_description
1 polymer ?
#
loop_
_entity_poly.entity_id
_entity_poly.type
_entity_poly.pdbx_seq_one_letter_code
_entity_poly.pdbx_strand_id
1 'polypeptide(L)'
;MEQRFCQSCGMPLVEGNIGTNSDGSKSKDYCGYCYKGGVFLQDFNMSQMIEFCTQFTDQINKETGWNLTPQQAKAQMQQIFPTLKRWKEKDERSLTEKATHLLLQCKEVTLASVNADGFPRPVPLDKIHSLGCNEVWVVTAADSEKVADFRLNPKAGLSYSFYGDSVALRGTVEIITDDVTRKRMWQEYFINYFPAGPADSNYVLIRFIGNEATIWINREFAHITI
;
A
#
# COMPACT_ATOMS: atom_id res chain seq x y z
N MET A 1 -40.42 5.23 -3.54
CA MET A 1 -39.28 4.62 -4.27
C MET A 1 -38.30 4.13 -3.23
N GLU A 2 -37.87 2.88 -3.32
CA GLU A 2 -36.88 2.31 -2.41
C GLU A 2 -35.51 2.96 -2.67
N GLN A 3 -34.90 3.53 -1.62
CA GLN A 3 -33.60 4.19 -1.73
C GLN A 3 -32.53 3.13 -1.98
N ARG A 4 -31.82 3.23 -3.12
CA ARG A 4 -30.76 2.29 -3.49
C ARG A 4 -29.40 2.83 -3.08
N PHE A 5 -28.51 1.93 -2.68
CA PHE A 5 -27.16 2.25 -2.23
C PHE A 5 -26.12 1.50 -3.06
N CYS A 6 -24.98 2.14 -3.28
CA CYS A 6 -23.83 1.57 -3.97
C CYS A 6 -23.35 0.32 -3.22
N GLN A 7 -23.31 -0.82 -3.92
CA GLN A 7 -22.92 -2.13 -3.39
C GLN A 7 -21.39 -2.30 -3.27
N SER A 8 -20.66 -1.18 -3.18
CA SER A 8 -19.21 -1.10 -2.93
C SER A 8 -18.90 -0.11 -1.80
N CYS A 9 -19.39 1.13 -1.85
CA CYS A 9 -19.07 2.15 -0.85
C CYS A 9 -20.25 2.55 0.05
N GLY A 10 -21.43 1.98 -0.14
CA GLY A 10 -22.62 2.31 0.64
C GLY A 10 -23.24 3.69 0.34
N MET A 11 -22.71 4.46 -0.62
CA MET A 11 -23.25 5.78 -0.98
C MET A 11 -24.63 5.67 -1.66
N PRO A 12 -25.61 6.55 -1.36
CA PRO A 12 -26.88 6.60 -2.09
C PRO A 12 -26.70 6.77 -3.60
N LEU A 13 -27.46 6.01 -4.40
CA LEU A 13 -27.45 6.11 -5.85
C LEU A 13 -28.51 7.11 -6.32
N VAL A 14 -28.05 8.17 -6.99
CA VAL A 14 -28.89 9.22 -7.61
C VAL A 14 -28.46 9.40 -9.06
N GLU A 15 -29.33 9.94 -9.92
CA GLU A 15 -29.10 9.96 -11.36
C GLU A 15 -27.73 10.52 -11.79
N GLY A 16 -27.21 11.52 -11.07
CA GLY A 16 -25.92 12.15 -11.36
C GLY A 16 -24.67 11.36 -10.94
N ASN A 17 -24.79 10.27 -10.19
CA ASN A 17 -23.63 9.53 -9.65
C ASN A 17 -23.59 8.04 -10.04
N ILE A 18 -24.44 7.59 -10.97
CA ILE A 18 -24.52 6.18 -11.37
C ILE A 18 -23.31 5.77 -12.23
N GLY A 19 -22.73 4.61 -11.94
CA GLY A 19 -21.63 4.03 -12.71
C GLY A 19 -22.06 3.44 -14.06
N THR A 20 -21.12 2.89 -14.81
CA THR A 20 -21.39 2.30 -16.15
C THR A 20 -20.84 0.89 -16.27
N ASN A 21 -21.60 0.02 -16.93
CA ASN A 21 -21.21 -1.34 -17.28
C ASN A 21 -20.30 -1.33 -18.53
N SER A 22 -19.75 -2.48 -18.90
CA SER A 22 -18.84 -2.61 -20.06
C SER A 22 -19.51 -2.31 -21.41
N ASP A 23 -20.83 -2.49 -21.50
CA ASP A 23 -21.65 -2.15 -22.67
C ASP A 23 -22.08 -0.66 -22.72
N GLY A 24 -21.63 0.15 -21.76
CA GLY A 24 -21.99 1.56 -21.63
C GLY A 24 -23.32 1.83 -20.92
N SER A 25 -24.09 0.81 -20.55
CA SER A 25 -25.35 0.98 -19.81
C SER A 25 -25.11 1.44 -18.36
N LYS A 26 -26.11 2.10 -17.75
CA LYS A 26 -26.06 2.53 -16.34
C LYS A 26 -26.04 1.32 -15.40
N SER A 27 -25.14 1.33 -14.42
CA SER A 27 -25.09 0.30 -13.38
C SER A 27 -26.32 0.39 -12.47
N LYS A 28 -26.86 -0.76 -12.07
CA LYS A 28 -27.95 -0.83 -11.08
C LYS A 28 -27.43 -0.83 -9.64
N ASP A 29 -26.17 -1.19 -9.45
CA ASP A 29 -25.58 -1.54 -8.16
C ASP A 29 -24.46 -0.59 -7.73
N TYR A 30 -23.78 0.09 -8.65
CA TYR A 30 -22.55 0.83 -8.33
C TYR A 30 -22.60 2.29 -8.79
N CYS A 31 -21.96 3.16 -7.99
CA CYS A 31 -21.74 4.56 -8.34
C CYS A 31 -20.53 4.73 -9.29
N GLY A 32 -20.49 5.86 -10.00
CA GLY A 32 -19.43 6.19 -10.95
C GLY A 32 -18.06 6.46 -10.33
N TYR A 33 -18.01 6.69 -9.02
CA TYR A 33 -16.74 6.82 -8.29
C TYR A 33 -16.09 5.46 -8.00
N CYS A 34 -16.88 4.39 -7.88
CA CYS A 34 -16.38 3.04 -7.64
C CYS A 34 -16.24 2.24 -8.93
N TYR A 35 -17.15 2.40 -9.89
CA TYR A 35 -17.30 1.50 -11.02
C TYR A 35 -17.66 2.23 -12.32
N LYS A 36 -16.84 2.04 -13.37
CA LYS A 36 -17.04 2.68 -14.68
C LYS A 36 -16.52 1.79 -15.79
N GLY A 37 -17.25 1.72 -16.91
CA GLY A 37 -16.86 0.94 -18.08
C GLY A 37 -16.67 -0.55 -17.79
N GLY A 38 -17.39 -1.11 -16.82
CA GLY A 38 -17.27 -2.54 -16.48
C GLY A 38 -16.22 -2.88 -15.42
N VAL A 39 -15.42 -1.91 -14.95
CA VAL A 39 -14.31 -2.14 -14.01
C VAL A 39 -14.41 -1.30 -12.74
N PHE A 40 -13.89 -1.82 -11.63
CA PHE A 40 -13.71 -1.02 -10.42
C PHE A 40 -12.51 -0.10 -10.57
N LEU A 41 -12.68 1.17 -10.20
CA LEU A 41 -11.66 2.20 -10.37
C LEU A 41 -10.56 2.13 -9.32
N GLN A 42 -10.86 1.57 -8.14
CA GLN A 42 -9.91 1.35 -7.07
C GLN A 42 -9.73 -0.14 -6.82
N ASP A 43 -8.49 -0.59 -6.86
CA ASP A 43 -8.08 -1.94 -6.49
C ASP A 43 -7.93 -2.06 -4.98
N PHE A 44 -9.04 -1.89 -4.26
CA PHE A 44 -9.08 -1.95 -2.80
C PHE A 44 -9.72 -3.25 -2.32
N ASN A 45 -9.23 -3.74 -1.19
CA ASN A 45 -10.02 -4.62 -0.33
C ASN A 45 -11.03 -3.79 0.50
N MET A 46 -11.87 -4.47 1.29
CA MET A 46 -12.92 -3.84 2.06
C MET A 46 -12.38 -2.83 3.08
N SER A 47 -11.38 -3.20 3.89
CA SER A 47 -10.79 -2.29 4.88
C SER A 47 -10.19 -1.05 4.24
N GLN A 48 -9.48 -1.19 3.13
CA GLN A 48 -8.92 -0.06 2.39
C GLN A 48 -10.03 0.87 1.85
N MET A 49 -11.13 0.31 1.33
CA MET A 49 -12.29 1.10 0.91
C MET A 49 -12.90 1.88 2.09
N ILE A 50 -12.98 1.27 3.28
CA ILE A 50 -13.48 1.95 4.49
C ILE A 50 -12.57 3.13 4.85
N GLU A 51 -11.25 2.94 4.88
CA GLU A 51 -10.32 4.05 5.17
C GLU A 51 -10.44 5.16 4.13
N PHE A 52 -10.54 4.79 2.84
CA PHE A 52 -10.72 5.76 1.76
C PHE A 52 -12.01 6.56 1.92
N CYS A 53 -13.16 5.89 2.12
CA CYS A 53 -14.45 6.56 2.33
C CYS A 53 -14.44 7.46 3.58
N THR A 54 -13.70 7.07 4.63
CA THR A 54 -13.61 7.85 5.88
C THR A 54 -12.99 9.23 5.67
N GLN A 55 -12.13 9.41 4.66
CA GLN A 55 -11.55 10.72 4.31
C GLN A 55 -12.59 11.72 3.81
N PHE A 56 -13.77 11.26 3.38
CA PHE A 56 -14.85 12.10 2.86
C PHE A 56 -15.96 12.36 3.89
N THR A 57 -15.76 12.01 5.16
CA THR A 57 -16.78 12.17 6.22
C THR A 57 -17.32 13.59 6.30
N ASP A 58 -16.45 14.61 6.25
CA ASP A 58 -16.86 16.01 6.32
C ASP A 58 -17.73 16.43 5.14
N GLN A 59 -17.43 15.93 3.94
CA GLN A 59 -18.23 16.21 2.75
C GLN A 59 -19.59 15.51 2.81
N ILE A 60 -19.61 14.25 3.25
CA ILE A 60 -20.85 13.50 3.48
C ILE A 60 -21.74 14.24 4.49
N ASN A 61 -21.19 14.66 5.62
CA ASN A 61 -21.92 15.44 6.63
C ASN A 61 -22.56 16.72 6.06
N LYS A 62 -21.84 17.45 5.19
CA LYS A 62 -22.36 18.65 4.53
C LYS A 62 -23.52 18.35 3.57
N GLU A 63 -23.44 17.26 2.82
CA GLU A 63 -24.45 16.92 1.81
C GLU A 63 -25.70 16.27 2.42
N THR A 64 -25.54 15.48 3.49
CA THR A 64 -26.64 14.76 4.14
C THR A 64 -27.24 15.50 5.34
N GLY A 65 -26.55 16.51 5.86
CA GLY A 65 -26.88 17.15 7.13
C GLY A 65 -26.54 16.30 8.36
N TRP A 66 -25.76 15.22 8.20
CA TRP A 66 -25.27 14.42 9.31
C TRP A 66 -24.14 15.12 10.07
N ASN A 67 -23.84 14.61 11.27
CA ASN A 67 -22.76 15.11 12.11
C ASN A 67 -21.96 13.94 12.71
N LEU A 68 -21.38 13.11 11.84
CA LEU A 68 -20.56 11.97 12.24
C LEU A 68 -19.10 12.37 12.36
N THR A 69 -18.41 11.87 13.38
CA THR A 69 -16.94 11.88 13.38
C THR A 69 -16.40 10.84 12.39
N PRO A 70 -15.16 10.99 11.86
CA PRO A 70 -14.55 9.97 11.01
C PRO A 70 -14.54 8.57 11.64
N GLN A 71 -14.35 8.50 12.96
CA GLN A 71 -14.36 7.24 13.70
C GLN A 71 -15.77 6.61 13.74
N GLN A 72 -16.82 7.41 13.91
CA GLN A 72 -18.20 6.94 13.86
C GLN A 72 -18.60 6.48 12.44
N ALA A 73 -18.24 7.26 11.41
CA ALA A 73 -18.48 6.90 10.02
C ALA A 73 -17.77 5.59 9.67
N LYS A 74 -16.50 5.46 10.07
CA LYS A 74 -15.73 4.21 9.96
C LYS A 74 -16.47 3.06 10.63
N ALA A 75 -16.82 3.16 11.91
CA ALA A 75 -17.52 2.10 12.64
C ALA A 75 -18.82 1.65 11.95
N GLN A 76 -19.61 2.58 11.39
CA GLN A 76 -20.81 2.23 10.62
C GLN A 76 -20.46 1.49 9.33
N MET A 77 -19.50 1.98 8.56
CA MET A 77 -19.03 1.30 7.34
C MET A 77 -18.49 -0.09 7.64
N GLN A 78 -17.82 -0.28 8.78
CA GLN A 78 -17.32 -1.56 9.24
C GLN A 78 -18.44 -2.60 9.50
N GLN A 79 -19.66 -2.16 9.81
CA GLN A 79 -20.84 -3.01 9.97
C GLN A 79 -21.56 -3.25 8.65
N ILE A 80 -21.65 -2.23 7.79
CA ILE A 80 -22.44 -2.28 6.55
C ILE A 80 -21.68 -2.98 5.42
N PHE A 81 -20.39 -2.66 5.23
CA PHE A 81 -19.64 -3.11 4.05
C PHE A 81 -19.60 -4.62 3.86
N PRO A 82 -19.48 -5.46 4.91
CA PRO A 82 -19.56 -6.92 4.76
C PRO A 82 -20.85 -7.44 4.11
N THR A 83 -21.93 -6.65 4.12
CA THR A 83 -23.22 -7.03 3.51
C THR A 83 -23.33 -6.63 2.03
N LEU A 84 -22.43 -5.79 1.53
CA LEU A 84 -22.48 -5.25 0.16
C LEU A 84 -21.96 -6.30 -0.85
N LYS A 85 -22.55 -6.32 -2.06
CA LYS A 85 -22.22 -7.33 -3.08
C LYS A 85 -20.73 -7.48 -3.37
N ARG A 86 -19.95 -6.39 -3.34
CA ARG A 86 -18.49 -6.45 -3.61
C ARG A 86 -17.70 -7.16 -2.51
N TRP A 87 -18.17 -7.14 -1.26
CA TRP A 87 -17.40 -7.57 -0.09
C TRP A 87 -18.00 -8.77 0.64
N LYS A 88 -19.23 -9.17 0.29
CA LYS A 88 -19.92 -10.31 0.90
C LYS A 88 -19.17 -11.63 0.69
N GLU A 89 -18.42 -11.74 -0.40
CA GLU A 89 -17.60 -12.91 -0.70
C GLU A 89 -16.24 -12.77 -0.02
N LYS A 90 -15.80 -13.86 0.60
CA LYS A 90 -14.53 -13.89 1.31
C LYS A 90 -13.38 -13.87 0.31
N ASP A 91 -12.35 -13.09 0.63
CA ASP A 91 -11.09 -13.14 -0.10
C ASP A 91 -10.30 -14.40 0.27
N GLU A 92 -10.30 -15.38 -0.63
CA GLU A 92 -9.67 -16.70 -0.47
C GLU A 92 -8.14 -16.67 -0.65
N ARG A 93 -7.55 -15.52 -1.01
CA ARG A 93 -6.08 -15.38 -1.06
C ARG A 93 -5.47 -15.61 0.32
N SER A 94 -4.31 -16.27 0.33
CA SER A 94 -3.46 -16.37 1.51
C SER A 94 -3.01 -14.99 1.99
N LEU A 95 -2.61 -14.88 3.26
CA LEU A 95 -2.08 -13.61 3.80
C LEU A 95 -0.81 -13.16 3.06
N THR A 96 0.02 -14.09 2.57
CA THR A 96 1.22 -13.78 1.78
C THR A 96 0.87 -13.20 0.41
N GLU A 97 -0.17 -13.72 -0.25
CA GLU A 97 -0.67 -13.16 -1.53
C GLU A 97 -1.29 -11.78 -1.30
N LYS A 98 -2.07 -11.60 -0.23
CA LYS A 98 -2.63 -10.31 0.19
C LYS A 98 -1.52 -9.30 0.48
N ALA A 99 -0.46 -9.70 1.19
CA ALA A 99 0.70 -8.86 1.50
C ALA A 99 1.51 -8.51 0.24
N THR A 100 1.67 -9.46 -0.69
CA THR A 100 2.31 -9.21 -2.00
C THR A 100 1.53 -8.16 -2.78
N HIS A 101 0.20 -8.29 -2.83
CA HIS A 101 -0.68 -7.32 -3.46
C HIS A 101 -0.58 -5.93 -2.79
N LEU A 102 -0.60 -5.87 -1.45
CA LEU A 102 -0.41 -4.63 -0.71
C LEU A 102 0.91 -3.95 -1.05
N LEU A 103 2.02 -4.71 -1.06
CA LEU A 103 3.34 -4.17 -1.38
C LEU A 103 3.40 -3.59 -2.79
N LEU A 104 2.73 -4.19 -3.77
CA LEU A 104 2.65 -3.66 -5.14
C LEU A 104 2.00 -2.27 -5.19
N GLN A 105 1.05 -1.98 -4.30
CA GLN A 105 0.38 -0.67 -4.20
C GLN A 105 1.26 0.40 -3.55
N CYS A 106 2.23 0.00 -2.72
CA CYS A 106 3.14 0.90 -2.03
C CYS A 106 4.22 1.44 -2.96
N LYS A 107 4.32 2.77 -3.08
CA LYS A 107 5.45 3.46 -3.75
C LYS A 107 6.64 3.66 -2.82
N GLU A 108 6.39 3.77 -1.53
CA GLU A 108 7.38 3.99 -0.49
C GLU A 108 7.31 2.87 0.55
N VAL A 109 8.44 2.60 1.19
CA VAL A 109 8.56 1.70 2.35
C VAL A 109 9.35 2.38 3.45
N THR A 110 9.13 2.02 4.70
CA THR A 110 9.99 2.47 5.81
C THR A 110 11.00 1.39 6.13
N LEU A 111 12.28 1.65 5.85
CA LEU A 111 13.38 0.74 6.18
C LEU A 111 14.11 1.27 7.42
N ALA A 112 14.26 0.44 8.44
CA ALA A 112 14.97 0.72 9.67
C ALA A 112 16.32 0.00 9.71
N SER A 113 17.38 0.77 9.87
CA SER A 113 18.71 0.29 10.28
C SER A 113 18.92 0.51 11.78
N VAL A 114 20.05 0.05 12.33
CA VAL A 114 20.45 0.31 13.72
C VAL A 114 21.85 0.89 13.69
N ASN A 115 22.02 2.07 14.30
CA ASN A 115 23.32 2.73 14.34
C ASN A 115 24.26 2.08 15.37
N ALA A 116 25.51 2.53 15.42
CA ALA A 116 26.53 1.99 16.33
C ALA A 116 26.16 2.11 17.81
N ASP A 117 25.34 3.11 18.17
CA ASP A 117 24.85 3.34 19.54
C ASP A 117 23.61 2.49 19.89
N GLY A 118 23.09 1.70 18.94
CA GLY A 118 21.92 0.84 19.14
C GLY A 118 20.57 1.51 18.89
N PHE A 119 20.53 2.74 18.40
CA PHE A 119 19.28 3.43 18.07
C PHE A 119 18.75 3.00 16.69
N PRO A 120 17.44 2.70 16.58
CA PRO A 120 16.84 2.41 15.29
C PRO A 120 16.67 3.69 14.46
N ARG A 121 16.88 3.59 13.15
CA ARG A 121 16.71 4.70 12.19
C ARG A 121 15.69 4.35 11.10
N PRO A 122 14.38 4.41 11.40
CA PRO A 122 13.34 4.23 10.41
C PRO A 122 13.33 5.42 9.45
N VAL A 123 13.51 5.15 8.15
CA VAL A 123 13.50 6.19 7.10
C VAL A 123 12.60 5.72 5.96
N PRO A 124 11.60 6.52 5.54
CA PRO A 124 10.86 6.30 4.30
C PRO A 124 11.78 6.36 3.09
N LEU A 125 11.67 5.40 2.19
CA LEU A 125 12.45 5.29 0.97
C LEU A 125 11.54 4.86 -0.18
N ASP A 126 11.82 5.38 -1.37
CA ASP A 126 11.17 4.93 -2.59
C ASP A 126 11.46 3.45 -2.85
N LYS A 127 10.38 2.67 -3.04
CA LYS A 127 10.43 1.27 -3.43
C LYS A 127 10.62 1.20 -4.94
N ILE A 128 11.80 0.78 -5.37
CA ILE A 128 12.14 0.74 -6.80
C ILE A 128 11.75 -0.60 -7.45
N HIS A 129 11.74 -1.68 -6.67
CA HIS A 129 11.35 -3.02 -7.09
C HIS A 129 10.97 -3.86 -5.86
N SER A 130 10.15 -4.89 -6.07
CA SER A 130 9.79 -5.86 -5.03
C SER A 130 9.47 -7.21 -5.66
N LEU A 131 9.82 -8.28 -4.95
CA LEU A 131 9.46 -9.65 -5.31
C LEU A 131 8.75 -10.31 -4.12
N GLY A 132 7.57 -10.88 -4.38
CA GLY A 132 6.70 -11.38 -3.31
C GLY A 132 6.32 -10.27 -2.33
N CYS A 133 6.23 -10.63 -1.05
CA CYS A 133 5.87 -9.70 0.03
C CYS A 133 7.05 -9.32 0.92
N ASN A 134 8.23 -9.92 0.72
CA ASN A 134 9.36 -9.89 1.63
C ASN A 134 10.69 -9.44 1.02
N GLU A 135 10.79 -9.37 -0.31
CA GLU A 135 11.98 -8.82 -0.97
C GLU A 135 11.69 -7.43 -1.52
N VAL A 136 12.48 -6.45 -1.08
CA VAL A 136 12.30 -5.04 -1.43
C VAL A 136 13.64 -4.42 -1.81
N TRP A 137 13.64 -3.68 -2.91
CA TRP A 137 14.79 -2.94 -3.38
C TRP A 137 14.53 -1.44 -3.25
N VAL A 138 15.53 -0.74 -2.70
CA VAL A 138 15.55 0.72 -2.58
C VAL A 138 16.90 1.25 -3.05
N VAL A 139 16.97 2.55 -3.33
CA VAL A 139 18.20 3.24 -3.73
C VAL A 139 18.62 4.21 -2.64
N THR A 140 19.93 4.32 -2.43
CA THR A 140 20.51 5.30 -1.51
C THR A 140 21.93 5.66 -1.93
N ALA A 141 22.51 6.65 -1.24
CA ALA A 141 23.88 7.09 -1.47
C ALA A 141 24.89 6.17 -0.73
N ALA A 142 26.04 5.87 -1.35
CA ALA A 142 27.12 5.06 -0.78
C ALA A 142 27.74 5.65 0.50
N ASP A 143 27.67 6.97 0.64
CA ASP A 143 28.11 7.75 1.80
C ASP A 143 27.00 8.03 2.82
N SER A 144 25.79 7.52 2.59
CA SER A 144 24.68 7.71 3.52
C SER A 144 24.93 6.99 4.84
N GLU A 145 24.40 7.58 5.91
CA GLU A 145 24.30 6.92 7.21
C GLU A 145 23.68 5.52 7.06
N LYS A 146 22.67 5.35 6.21
CA LYS A 146 21.97 4.07 6.00
C LYS A 146 22.93 2.97 5.56
N VAL A 147 23.83 3.28 4.63
CA VAL A 147 24.90 2.36 4.19
C VAL A 147 25.93 2.14 5.29
N ALA A 148 26.29 3.18 6.06
CA ALA A 148 27.22 3.05 7.18
C ALA A 148 26.71 2.06 8.25
N ASP A 149 25.44 2.16 8.66
CA ASP A 149 24.83 1.19 9.59
C ASP A 149 24.88 -0.23 9.04
N PHE A 150 24.46 -0.42 7.78
CA PHE A 150 24.33 -1.76 7.23
C PHE A 150 25.67 -2.44 6.93
N ARG A 151 26.76 -1.68 6.79
CA ARG A 151 28.11 -2.23 6.77
C ARG A 151 28.51 -2.84 8.12
N LEU A 152 28.00 -2.30 9.23
CA LEU A 152 28.28 -2.79 10.58
C LEU A 152 27.30 -3.89 11.02
N ASN A 153 26.02 -3.74 10.66
CA ASN A 153 24.95 -4.64 11.06
C ASN A 153 23.92 -4.79 9.93
N PRO A 154 23.87 -5.93 9.23
CA PRO A 154 22.94 -6.12 8.12
C PRO A 154 21.49 -6.37 8.57
N LYS A 155 21.21 -6.52 9.88
CA LYS A 155 19.85 -6.75 10.38
C LYS A 155 19.00 -5.49 10.20
N ALA A 156 17.80 -5.68 9.67
CA ALA A 156 16.89 -4.59 9.36
C ALA A 156 15.44 -4.94 9.71
N GLY A 157 14.65 -3.89 9.94
CA GLY A 157 13.20 -3.96 9.90
C GLY A 157 12.69 -3.18 8.69
N LEU A 158 11.65 -3.66 8.02
CA LEU A 158 11.01 -2.93 6.92
C LEU A 158 9.50 -2.99 7.08
N SER A 159 8.82 -1.84 7.02
CA SER A 159 7.36 -1.81 7.00
C SER A 159 6.82 -1.13 5.74
N TYR A 160 5.65 -1.57 5.32
CA TYR A 160 4.86 -0.94 4.27
C TYR A 160 3.38 -0.98 4.66
N SER A 161 2.66 0.06 4.27
CA SER A 161 1.25 0.21 4.59
C SER A 161 0.51 0.95 3.49
N PHE A 162 -0.76 0.62 3.33
CA PHE A 162 -1.63 1.27 2.35
C PHE A 162 -3.07 1.21 2.85
N TYR A 163 -3.66 2.40 3.08
CA TYR A 163 -5.03 2.56 3.56
C TYR A 163 -5.38 1.63 4.74
N GLY A 164 -4.65 1.76 5.85
CA GLY A 164 -4.92 1.08 7.12
C GLY A 164 -4.38 -0.34 7.23
N ASP A 165 -4.13 -1.00 6.10
CA ASP A 165 -3.44 -2.29 6.07
C ASP A 165 -1.92 -2.08 6.15
N SER A 166 -1.22 -3.00 6.79
CA SER A 166 0.22 -2.90 7.01
C SER A 166 0.90 -4.26 7.12
N VAL A 167 2.16 -4.29 6.75
CA VAL A 167 3.07 -5.40 7.01
C VAL A 167 4.36 -4.84 7.60
N ALA A 168 4.86 -5.50 8.62
CA ALA A 168 6.17 -5.25 9.20
C ALA A 168 7.03 -6.51 9.09
N LEU A 169 8.18 -6.39 8.46
CA LEU A 169 9.13 -7.46 8.19
C LEU A 169 10.36 -7.32 9.09
N ARG A 170 10.94 -8.45 9.45
CA ARG A 170 12.32 -8.54 9.93
C ARG A 170 13.14 -9.33 8.92
N GLY A 171 14.40 -8.95 8.77
CA GLY A 171 15.27 -9.56 7.78
C GLY A 171 16.66 -8.99 7.79
N THR A 172 17.34 -9.16 6.66
CA THR A 172 18.68 -8.64 6.43
C THR A 172 18.74 -7.84 5.14
N VAL A 173 19.77 -7.01 5.01
CA VAL A 173 20.05 -6.28 3.79
C VAL A 173 21.36 -6.71 3.14
N GLU A 174 21.38 -6.60 1.82
CA GLU A 174 22.57 -6.68 0.98
C GLU A 174 22.80 -5.32 0.33
N ILE A 175 24.05 -4.85 0.38
CA ILE A 175 24.48 -3.61 -0.28
C ILE A 175 25.03 -3.98 -1.65
N ILE A 176 24.31 -3.60 -2.69
CA ILE A 176 24.61 -3.99 -4.06
C ILE A 176 25.35 -2.86 -4.76
N THR A 177 26.60 -3.15 -5.10
CA THR A 177 27.54 -2.21 -5.73
C THR A 177 27.98 -2.66 -7.13
N ASP A 178 27.54 -3.83 -7.59
CA ASP A 178 27.95 -4.38 -8.88
C ASP A 178 27.30 -3.63 -10.06
N ASP A 179 28.10 -3.36 -11.09
CA ASP A 179 27.67 -2.55 -12.22
C ASP A 179 26.55 -3.20 -13.04
N VAL A 180 26.49 -4.53 -13.10
CA VAL A 180 25.51 -5.24 -13.93
C VAL A 180 24.09 -5.02 -13.36
N THR A 181 23.92 -5.26 -12.06
CA THR A 181 22.65 -5.05 -11.37
C THR A 181 22.29 -3.57 -11.33
N ARG A 182 23.26 -2.71 -11.00
CA ARG A 182 23.05 -1.25 -10.92
C ARG A 182 22.56 -0.66 -12.24
N LYS A 183 23.18 -1.02 -13.36
CA LYS A 183 22.73 -0.60 -14.70
C LYS A 183 21.36 -1.16 -15.05
N ARG A 184 21.08 -2.43 -14.73
CA ARG A 184 19.78 -3.05 -15.00
C ARG A 184 18.63 -2.40 -14.24
N MET A 185 18.88 -1.96 -13.00
CA MET A 185 17.85 -1.39 -12.12
C MET A 185 17.78 0.15 -12.17
N TRP A 186 18.58 0.77 -13.03
CA TRP A 186 18.55 2.22 -13.22
C TRP A 186 17.18 2.70 -13.70
N GLN A 187 16.69 3.78 -13.10
CA GLN A 187 15.48 4.48 -13.52
C GLN A 187 15.88 5.91 -13.88
N GLU A 188 15.40 6.43 -15.02
CA GLU A 188 15.88 7.70 -15.58
C GLU A 188 15.81 8.88 -14.59
N TYR A 189 14.81 8.93 -13.71
CA TYR A 189 14.68 10.02 -12.74
C TYR A 189 15.76 10.00 -11.64
N PHE A 190 16.53 8.91 -11.47
CA PHE A 190 17.67 8.86 -10.57
C PHE A 190 18.79 9.82 -10.96
N ILE A 191 18.82 10.29 -12.21
CA ILE A 191 19.80 11.29 -12.67
C ILE A 191 19.76 12.58 -11.84
N ASN A 192 18.62 12.89 -11.22
CA ASN A 192 18.46 14.06 -10.34
C ASN A 192 19.22 13.91 -9.01
N TYR A 193 19.55 12.68 -8.61
CA TYR A 193 20.27 12.36 -7.37
C TYR A 193 21.70 11.89 -7.64
N PHE A 194 21.94 11.23 -8.78
CA PHE A 194 23.22 10.67 -9.19
C PHE A 194 23.59 11.17 -10.60
N PRO A 195 24.19 12.37 -10.72
CA PRO A 195 24.41 13.04 -12.00
C PRO A 195 25.36 12.28 -12.95
N ALA A 196 26.20 11.38 -12.44
CA ALA A 196 27.05 10.53 -13.28
C ALA A 196 26.32 9.27 -13.81
N GLY A 197 25.00 9.19 -13.59
CA GLY A 197 24.13 8.15 -14.13
C GLY A 197 24.37 6.79 -13.47
N PRO A 198 24.12 5.67 -14.18
CA PRO A 198 24.21 4.33 -13.59
C PRO A 198 25.64 3.89 -13.21
N ALA A 199 26.66 4.66 -13.59
CA ALA A 199 28.06 4.44 -13.21
C ALA A 199 28.50 5.30 -12.01
N ASP A 200 27.64 6.20 -11.51
CA ASP A 200 27.96 7.08 -10.38
C ASP A 200 28.35 6.26 -9.14
N SER A 201 29.57 6.42 -8.62
CA SER A 201 30.02 5.60 -7.48
C SER A 201 29.18 5.77 -6.21
N ASN A 202 28.38 6.84 -6.12
CA ASN A 202 27.49 7.08 -5.00
C ASN A 202 26.12 6.39 -5.18
N TYR A 203 25.75 5.95 -6.39
CA TYR A 203 24.50 5.22 -6.63
C TYR A 203 24.60 3.77 -6.11
N VAL A 204 23.91 3.48 -5.00
CA VAL A 204 23.91 2.14 -4.38
C VAL A 204 22.48 1.62 -4.26
N LEU A 205 22.35 0.31 -4.51
CA LEU A 205 21.11 -0.43 -4.31
C LEU A 205 21.17 -1.13 -2.94
N ILE A 206 20.08 -1.05 -2.19
CA ILE A 206 19.88 -1.86 -0.99
C ILE A 206 18.80 -2.88 -1.29
N ARG A 207 19.15 -4.16 -1.17
CA ARG A 207 18.22 -5.28 -1.26
C ARG A 207 17.89 -5.76 0.13
N PHE A 208 16.66 -5.55 0.57
CA PHE A 208 16.12 -6.12 1.80
C PHE A 208 15.50 -7.49 1.51
N ILE A 209 15.80 -8.48 2.36
CA ILE A 209 15.23 -9.84 2.31
C ILE A 209 14.65 -10.15 3.69
N GLY A 210 13.32 -10.19 3.77
CA GLY A 210 12.56 -10.54 4.97
C GLY A 210 12.44 -12.04 5.15
N ASN A 211 12.54 -12.50 6.40
CA ASN A 211 12.35 -13.91 6.80
C ASN A 211 11.23 -14.09 7.83
N GLU A 212 10.71 -12.99 8.38
CA GLU A 212 9.57 -12.98 9.29
C GLU A 212 8.68 -11.78 8.97
N ALA A 213 7.37 -11.98 9.05
CA ALA A 213 6.37 -10.94 8.82
C ALA A 213 5.33 -10.89 9.93
N THR A 214 4.98 -9.68 10.31
CA THR A 214 3.77 -9.34 11.06
C THR A 214 2.81 -8.66 10.09
N ILE A 215 1.67 -9.30 9.84
CA ILE A 215 0.70 -8.89 8.83
C ILE A 215 -0.56 -8.41 9.54
N TRP A 216 -1.06 -7.24 9.14
CA TRP A 216 -2.36 -6.71 9.50
C TRP A 216 -3.06 -6.26 8.21
N ILE A 217 -3.89 -7.13 7.64
CA ILE A 217 -4.57 -6.87 6.36
C ILE A 217 -6.03 -7.26 6.48
N ASN A 218 -6.93 -6.36 6.10
CA ASN A 218 -8.37 -6.61 6.12
C ASN A 218 -8.89 -7.13 7.48
N ARG A 219 -8.28 -6.63 8.58
CA ARG A 219 -8.51 -7.04 9.98
C ARG A 219 -8.08 -8.46 10.35
N GLU A 220 -7.32 -9.12 9.48
CA GLU A 220 -6.65 -10.37 9.79
C GLU A 220 -5.25 -10.05 10.31
N PHE A 221 -4.91 -10.57 11.49
CA PHE A 221 -3.59 -10.43 12.11
C PHE A 221 -2.85 -11.77 12.11
N ALA A 222 -1.59 -11.78 11.68
CA ALA A 222 -0.74 -12.96 11.81
C ALA A 222 0.74 -12.62 11.95
N HIS A 223 1.47 -13.52 12.61
CA HIS A 223 2.92 -13.59 12.54
C HIS A 223 3.30 -14.85 11.74
N ILE A 224 4.14 -14.70 10.71
CA ILE A 224 4.58 -15.80 9.86
C ILE A 224 6.08 -15.76 9.64
N THR A 225 6.67 -16.93 9.42
CA THR A 225 8.02 -17.08 8.85
C THR A 225 7.89 -17.23 7.34
N ILE A 226 8.82 -16.62 6.59
CA ILE A 226 8.84 -16.57 5.12
C ILE A 226 10.18 -17.10 4.61
#